data_AF-A0A8T6EGE7-F1
#
_entry.id   AF-A0A8T6EGE7-F1
#
_cell.length_a   1.000
_cell.length_b   1.000
_cell.length_c   1.000
_cell.angle_alpha   90.00
_cell.angle_beta   90.00
_cell.angle_gamma   90.00
#
_symmetry.space_group_name_H-M   'P 1'
#
loop_
_entity.id
_entity.type
_entity.pdbx_description
1 polymer ?
#
loop_
_entity_poly.entity_id
_entity_poly.type
_entity_poly.pdbx_seq_one_letter_code
_entity_poly.pdbx_strand_id
1 'polypeptide(L)'
;MAIIDYFVRFSHIVFGIAWIGLLYYFNFVQGGYLAKASNEAKISTFTGLVPKALWWFRWAALLTLLTGLYLVHSIWSKGTFSEDTLIAALMATLMAANVWLIIWPNQKIVIKSSESLRDGGEADPNQGSAAAAALLASRTNTLFSIPMVATMVSSAHVGGGFGGGITAESYGMFGLLALILIIELNAIFGKMNPLLKSVQGVITSGIVLTAITLLLLNYL
;
A
#
# COMPACT_ATOMS: atom_id res chain seq x y z
N MET A 1 28.93 -6.70 9.87
CA MET A 1 27.50 -6.46 10.17
C MET A 1 27.04 -5.06 9.79
N ALA A 2 27.69 -3.97 10.25
CA ALA A 2 27.23 -2.59 9.99
C ALA A 2 27.10 -2.19 8.49
N ILE A 3 28.04 -2.61 7.64
CA ILE A 3 28.01 -2.31 6.20
C ILE A 3 26.78 -2.97 5.51
N ILE A 4 26.44 -4.20 5.88
CA ILE A 4 25.28 -4.91 5.32
C ILE A 4 23.99 -4.20 5.73
N ASP A 5 23.86 -3.85 7.02
CA ASP A 5 22.70 -3.11 7.55
C ASP A 5 22.51 -1.78 6.81
N TYR A 6 23.60 -1.04 6.59
CA TYR A 6 23.58 0.20 5.79
C TYR A 6 23.06 -0.02 4.37
N PHE A 7 23.62 -0.99 3.63
CA PHE A 7 23.22 -1.23 2.24
C PHE A 7 21.79 -1.75 2.12
N VAL A 8 21.33 -2.61 3.04
CA VAL A 8 19.95 -3.09 3.05
C VAL A 8 18.99 -1.95 3.35
N ARG A 9 19.32 -1.09 4.31
CA ARG A 9 18.49 0.08 4.67
C ARG A 9 18.43 1.10 3.53
N PHE A 10 19.56 1.38 2.87
CA PHE A 10 19.59 2.22 1.67
C PHE A 10 18.72 1.63 0.56
N SER A 11 18.84 0.32 0.30
CA SER A 11 18.04 -0.38 -0.70
C SER A 11 16.54 -0.33 -0.38
N HIS A 12 16.17 -0.54 0.88
CA HIS A 12 14.79 -0.46 1.35
C HIS A 12 14.19 0.92 1.07
N ILE A 13 14.94 1.99 1.33
CA ILE A 13 14.49 3.36 1.06
C ILE A 13 14.30 3.58 -0.44
N VAL A 14 15.25 3.18 -1.29
CA VAL A 14 15.16 3.37 -2.74
C VAL A 14 13.97 2.61 -3.33
N PHE A 15 13.78 1.34 -2.95
CA PHE A 15 12.63 0.56 -3.42
C PHE A 15 11.31 1.08 -2.84
N GLY A 16 11.31 1.53 -1.59
CA GLY A 16 10.16 2.14 -0.95
C GLY A 16 9.71 3.42 -1.65
N ILE A 17 10.64 4.29 -2.04
CA ILE A 17 10.37 5.50 -2.83
C ILE A 17 9.73 5.13 -4.17
N ALA A 18 10.30 4.16 -4.89
CA ALA A 18 9.74 3.71 -6.17
C ALA A 18 8.33 3.11 -6.00
N TRP A 19 8.13 2.30 -4.96
CA TRP A 19 6.86 1.65 -4.70
C TRP A 19 5.75 2.65 -4.32
N ILE A 20 5.98 3.44 -3.28
CA ILE A 20 4.99 4.40 -2.78
C ILE A 20 4.81 5.56 -3.76
N GLY A 21 5.87 5.98 -4.45
CA GLY A 21 5.78 6.97 -5.52
C GLY A 21 4.85 6.53 -6.65
N LEU A 22 4.98 5.29 -7.12
CA LEU A 22 4.08 4.73 -8.14
C LEU A 22 2.65 4.53 -7.60
N LEU A 23 2.49 4.13 -6.33
CA LEU A 23 1.19 4.06 -5.67
C LEU A 23 0.46 5.40 -5.75
N TYR A 24 1.15 6.49 -5.41
CA TYR A 24 0.61 7.85 -5.44
C TYR A 24 0.37 8.33 -6.87
N TYR A 25 1.25 7.99 -7.82
CA TYR A 25 0.99 8.25 -9.23
C TYR A 25 -0.35 7.63 -9.69
N PHE A 26 -0.58 6.34 -9.40
CA PHE A 26 -1.83 5.68 -9.80
C PHE A 26 -3.06 6.32 -9.16
N ASN A 27 -2.96 6.69 -7.89
CA ASN A 27 -4.09 7.17 -7.09
C ASN A 27 -4.39 8.65 -7.25
N PHE A 28 -3.37 9.50 -7.35
CA PHE A 28 -3.52 10.95 -7.33
C PHE A 28 -3.47 11.56 -8.74
N VAL A 29 -2.82 10.89 -9.69
CA VAL A 29 -2.59 11.43 -11.04
C VAL A 29 -3.35 10.62 -12.09
N GLN A 30 -3.02 9.33 -12.24
CA GLN A 30 -3.54 8.52 -13.34
C GLN A 30 -5.07 8.39 -13.30
N GLY A 31 -5.65 8.13 -12.13
CA GLY A 31 -7.11 7.99 -11.99
C GLY A 31 -7.89 9.25 -12.42
N GLY A 32 -7.37 10.44 -12.10
CA GLY A 32 -7.99 11.71 -12.48
C GLY A 32 -7.89 11.99 -13.99
N TYR A 33 -6.76 11.61 -14.61
CA TYR A 33 -6.61 11.65 -16.07
C TYR A 33 -7.58 10.70 -16.76
N LEU A 34 -7.64 9.43 -16.34
CA LEU A 34 -8.49 8.41 -16.96
C LEU A 34 -9.98 8.73 -16.86
N ALA A 35 -10.42 9.47 -15.83
CA ALA A 35 -11.82 9.91 -15.71
C ALA A 35 -12.26 10.87 -16.82
N LYS A 36 -11.32 11.60 -17.44
CA LYS A 36 -11.58 12.62 -18.48
C LYS A 36 -11.07 12.19 -19.87
N ALA A 37 -10.29 11.13 -19.94
CA ALA A 37 -9.67 10.65 -21.17
C ALA A 37 -10.69 10.01 -22.13
N SER A 38 -10.44 10.13 -23.43
CA SER A 38 -11.18 9.39 -24.47
C SER A 38 -10.94 7.89 -24.36
N ASN A 39 -11.75 7.07 -25.05
CA ASN A 39 -11.59 5.63 -25.04
C ASN A 39 -10.26 5.20 -25.68
N GLU A 40 -9.86 5.86 -26.77
CA GLU A 40 -8.60 5.63 -27.47
C GLU A 40 -7.41 5.95 -26.53
N ALA A 41 -7.49 7.05 -25.80
CA ALA A 41 -6.48 7.44 -24.83
C ALA A 41 -6.38 6.43 -23.67
N LYS A 42 -7.50 5.90 -23.17
CA LYS A 42 -7.52 4.84 -22.16
C LYS A 42 -6.85 3.57 -22.69
N ILE A 43 -7.24 3.12 -23.88
CA ILE A 43 -6.67 1.93 -24.54
C ILE A 43 -5.16 2.09 -24.71
N SER A 44 -4.69 3.24 -25.21
CA SER A 44 -3.26 3.53 -25.34
C SER A 44 -2.54 3.52 -23.99
N THR A 45 -3.18 4.01 -22.92
CA THR A 45 -2.60 4.04 -21.58
C THR A 45 -2.43 2.62 -21.04
N PHE A 46 -3.46 1.78 -21.16
CA PHE A 46 -3.45 0.40 -20.65
C PHE A 46 -2.64 -0.58 -21.49
N THR A 47 -2.40 -0.29 -22.77
CA THR A 47 -1.54 -1.11 -23.65
C THR A 47 -0.09 -0.64 -23.70
N GLY A 48 0.20 0.61 -23.31
CA GLY A 48 1.55 1.19 -23.36
C GLY A 48 2.16 1.50 -21.99
N LEU A 49 1.55 2.42 -21.24
CA LEU A 49 2.14 3.01 -20.03
C LEU A 49 1.93 2.12 -18.79
N VAL A 50 0.68 1.70 -18.54
CA VAL A 50 0.29 0.97 -17.32
C VAL A 50 1.09 -0.33 -17.13
N PRO A 51 1.33 -1.18 -18.14
CA PRO A 51 2.10 -2.41 -17.96
C PRO A 51 3.53 -2.16 -17.46
N LYS A 52 4.18 -1.10 -17.96
CA LYS A 52 5.54 -0.71 -17.54
C LYS A 52 5.54 -0.18 -16.11
N ALA A 53 4.60 0.70 -15.77
CA ALA A 53 4.45 1.22 -14.42
C ALA A 53 4.15 0.10 -13.40
N LEU A 54 3.26 -0.84 -13.75
CA LEU A 54 2.94 -1.99 -12.91
C LEU A 54 4.10 -2.97 -12.75
N TRP A 55 4.99 -3.09 -13.74
CA TRP A 55 6.20 -3.90 -13.58
C TRP A 55 7.08 -3.33 -12.47
N TRP A 56 7.40 -2.03 -12.53
CA TRP A 56 8.18 -1.36 -11.49
C TRP A 56 7.48 -1.40 -10.13
N PHE A 57 6.19 -1.12 -10.10
CA PHE A 57 5.40 -1.12 -8.87
C PHE A 57 5.44 -2.48 -8.14
N ARG A 58 5.26 -3.58 -8.87
CA ARG A 58 5.26 -4.94 -8.29
C ARG A 58 6.62 -5.33 -7.72
N TRP A 59 7.68 -5.11 -8.48
CA TRP A 59 9.03 -5.50 -8.06
C TRP A 59 9.58 -4.56 -6.97
N ALA A 60 9.29 -3.26 -7.04
CA ALA A 60 9.61 -2.34 -5.95
C ALA A 60 8.90 -2.75 -4.65
N ALA A 61 7.62 -3.16 -4.71
CA ALA A 61 6.91 -3.69 -3.55
C ALA A 61 7.57 -4.94 -2.96
N LEU A 62 7.92 -5.91 -3.80
CA LEU A 62 8.58 -7.14 -3.36
C LEU A 62 9.95 -6.86 -2.74
N LEU A 63 10.78 -6.05 -3.39
CA LEU A 63 12.12 -5.74 -2.91
C LEU A 63 12.10 -4.90 -1.63
N THR A 64 11.12 -4.00 -1.48
CA THR A 64 10.87 -3.29 -0.22
C THR A 64 10.48 -4.26 0.88
N LEU A 65 9.62 -5.24 0.61
CA LEU A 65 9.22 -6.26 1.58
C LEU A 65 10.42 -7.13 2.00
N LEU A 66 11.21 -7.65 1.06
CA LEU A 66 12.36 -8.51 1.36
C LEU A 66 13.43 -7.77 2.20
N THR A 67 13.76 -6.54 1.82
CA THR A 67 14.68 -5.70 2.60
C THR A 67 14.08 -5.32 3.95
N GLY A 68 12.77 -5.07 4.02
CA GLY A 68 12.05 -4.76 5.25
C GLY A 68 12.05 -5.93 6.25
N LEU A 69 11.86 -7.16 5.78
CA LEU A 69 11.94 -8.36 6.63
C LEU A 69 13.32 -8.53 7.27
N TYR A 70 14.38 -8.24 6.52
CA TYR A 70 15.73 -8.19 7.07
C TYR A 70 15.88 -7.11 8.15
N LEU A 71 15.38 -5.89 7.89
CA LEU A 71 15.46 -4.78 8.85
C LEU A 71 14.65 -5.07 10.13
N VAL A 72 13.47 -5.68 10.00
CA VAL A 72 12.66 -6.12 11.15
C VAL A 72 13.44 -7.16 11.97
N HIS A 73 14.06 -8.15 11.32
CA HIS A 73 14.91 -9.11 12.02
C HIS A 73 16.12 -8.44 12.71
N SER A 74 16.74 -7.43 12.08
CA SER A 74 17.82 -6.66 12.69
C SER A 74 17.35 -5.87 13.91
N ILE A 75 16.20 -5.21 13.85
CA ILE A 75 15.61 -4.45 14.95
C ILE A 75 15.23 -5.39 16.11
N TRP A 76 14.67 -6.56 15.79
CA TRP A 76 14.34 -7.60 16.76
C TRP A 76 15.58 -8.12 17.49
N SER A 77 16.62 -8.51 16.76
CA SER A 77 17.87 -9.02 17.35
C SER A 77 18.61 -8.00 18.21
N LYS A 78 18.40 -6.69 17.97
CA LYS A 78 18.94 -5.59 18.78
C LYS A 78 18.08 -5.26 20.01
N GLY A 79 16.93 -5.91 20.21
CA GLY A 79 16.03 -5.64 21.34
C GLY A 79 15.27 -4.32 21.23
N THR A 80 15.21 -3.72 20.03
CA THR A 80 14.60 -2.41 19.77
C THR A 80 13.25 -2.51 19.05
N PHE A 81 12.68 -3.72 18.96
CA PHE A 81 11.40 -3.95 18.31
C PHE A 81 10.27 -3.36 19.16
N SER A 82 9.40 -2.58 18.52
CA SER A 82 8.31 -1.86 19.16
C SER A 82 6.97 -2.13 18.48
N GLU A 83 5.88 -1.70 19.12
CA GLU A 83 4.54 -1.73 18.52
C GLU A 83 4.50 -0.97 17.19
N ASP A 84 5.15 0.20 17.10
CA ASP A 84 5.27 0.96 15.86
C ASP A 84 5.89 0.13 14.73
N THR A 85 6.93 -0.66 15.05
CA THR A 85 7.60 -1.55 14.08
C THR A 85 6.64 -2.62 13.59
N LEU A 86 5.89 -3.24 14.51
CA LEU A 86 4.89 -4.25 14.18
C LEU A 86 3.80 -3.71 13.27
N ILE A 87 3.23 -2.55 13.62
CA ILE A 87 2.15 -1.92 12.86
C ILE A 87 2.62 -1.49 11.47
N ALA A 88 3.80 -0.87 11.37
CA ALA A 88 4.40 -0.52 10.08
C ALA A 88 4.62 -1.76 9.21
N ALA A 89 5.21 -2.82 9.77
CA ALA A 89 5.51 -4.06 9.05
C ALA A 89 4.23 -4.78 8.60
N LEU A 90 3.19 -4.81 9.44
CA LEU A 90 1.90 -5.40 9.11
C LEU A 90 1.25 -4.68 7.92
N MET A 91 1.08 -3.36 8.01
CA MET A 91 0.47 -2.57 6.93
C MET A 91 1.25 -2.73 5.63
N ALA A 92 2.59 -2.62 5.67
CA ALA A 92 3.43 -2.80 4.48
C ALA A 92 3.31 -4.22 3.89
N THR A 93 3.20 -5.25 4.72
CA THR A 93 3.04 -6.65 4.26
C THR A 93 1.69 -6.85 3.58
N LEU A 94 0.60 -6.39 4.18
CA LEU A 94 -0.74 -6.43 3.58
C LEU A 94 -0.77 -5.65 2.26
N MET A 95 -0.16 -4.45 2.25
CA MET A 95 -0.03 -3.66 1.04
C MET A 95 0.70 -4.40 -0.08
N ALA A 96 1.82 -5.07 0.23
CA ALA A 96 2.57 -5.86 -0.74
C ALA A 96 1.75 -7.07 -1.25
N ALA A 97 1.00 -7.73 -0.35
CA ALA A 97 0.07 -8.80 -0.72
C ALA A 97 -1.01 -8.30 -1.68
N ASN A 98 -1.62 -7.14 -1.40
CA ASN A 98 -2.58 -6.50 -2.30
C ASN A 98 -2.00 -6.24 -3.69
N VAL A 99 -0.75 -5.78 -3.79
CA VAL A 99 -0.08 -5.56 -5.08
C VAL A 99 -0.05 -6.83 -5.92
N TRP A 100 0.38 -7.95 -5.33
CA TRP A 100 0.62 -9.19 -6.06
C TRP A 100 -0.62 -10.07 -6.23
N LEU A 101 -1.51 -10.08 -5.24
CA LEU A 101 -2.65 -11.02 -5.18
C LEU A 101 -3.96 -10.40 -5.65
N ILE A 102 -4.11 -9.08 -5.60
CA ILE A 102 -5.37 -8.40 -6.00
C ILE A 102 -5.14 -7.48 -7.18
N ILE A 103 -4.26 -6.49 -7.04
CA ILE A 103 -4.05 -5.45 -8.06
C ILE A 103 -3.53 -6.08 -9.35
N TRP A 104 -2.46 -6.88 -9.29
CA TRP A 104 -1.86 -7.44 -10.50
C TRP A 104 -2.78 -8.40 -11.28
N PRO A 105 -3.44 -9.41 -10.68
CA PRO A 105 -4.35 -10.28 -11.40
C PRO A 105 -5.49 -9.53 -12.09
N ASN A 106 -6.08 -8.56 -11.41
CA ASN A 106 -7.16 -7.75 -11.97
C ASN A 106 -6.68 -6.80 -13.07
N GLN A 107 -5.51 -6.17 -12.91
CA GLN A 107 -4.93 -5.31 -13.94
C GLN A 107 -4.58 -6.08 -15.22
N LYS A 108 -4.21 -7.37 -15.13
CA LYS A 108 -4.04 -8.22 -16.32
C LYS A 108 -5.32 -8.33 -17.15
N ILE A 109 -6.48 -8.42 -16.50
CA ILE A 109 -7.79 -8.48 -17.20
C ILE A 109 -8.02 -7.15 -17.94
N VAL A 110 -7.81 -6.02 -17.25
CA VAL A 110 -8.00 -4.67 -17.84
C VAL A 110 -7.05 -4.42 -19.01
N ILE A 111 -5.79 -4.84 -18.88
CA ILE A 111 -4.77 -4.73 -19.95
C ILE A 111 -5.16 -5.57 -21.15
N LYS A 112 -5.48 -6.87 -20.96
CA LYS A 112 -5.90 -7.75 -22.05
C LYS A 112 -7.17 -7.28 -22.76
N SER A 113 -8.13 -6.77 -21.99
CA SER A 113 -9.35 -6.19 -22.56
C SER A 113 -9.03 -4.94 -23.40
N SER A 114 -8.09 -4.10 -22.95
CA SER A 114 -7.63 -2.95 -23.73
C SER A 114 -6.85 -3.36 -24.99
N GLU A 115 -6.07 -4.44 -24.94
CA GLU A 115 -5.39 -5.03 -26.11
C GLU A 115 -6.41 -5.54 -27.14
N SER A 116 -7.44 -6.28 -26.70
CA SER A 116 -8.54 -6.75 -27.56
C SER A 116 -9.24 -5.59 -28.26
N LEU A 117 -9.60 -4.54 -27.51
CA LEU A 117 -10.26 -3.35 -28.06
C LEU A 117 -9.38 -2.60 -29.08
N ARG A 118 -8.06 -2.51 -28.82
CA ARG A 118 -7.10 -1.90 -29.77
C ARG A 118 -7.10 -2.66 -31.10
N ASP A 119 -7.20 -3.98 -31.05
CA ASP A 119 -7.09 -4.86 -32.21
C ASP A 119 -8.45 -5.09 -32.90
N GLY A 120 -9.50 -4.32 -32.53
CA GLY A 120 -10.84 -4.36 -33.12
C GLY A 120 -11.77 -5.43 -32.56
N GLY A 121 -11.37 -6.09 -31.46
CA GLY A 121 -12.18 -7.08 -30.74
C GLY A 121 -13.12 -6.47 -29.70
N GLU A 122 -13.69 -7.33 -28.86
CA GLU A 122 -14.63 -6.95 -27.80
C GLU A 122 -13.92 -6.79 -26.44
N ALA A 123 -14.51 -5.99 -25.55
CA ALA A 123 -14.04 -5.84 -24.17
C ALA A 123 -14.35 -7.09 -23.34
N ASP A 124 -13.48 -7.43 -22.39
CA ASP A 124 -13.75 -8.48 -21.41
C ASP A 124 -14.97 -8.07 -20.54
N PRO A 125 -16.01 -8.92 -20.42
CA PRO A 125 -17.18 -8.64 -19.58
C PRO A 125 -16.82 -8.31 -18.12
N ASN A 126 -15.69 -8.84 -17.63
CA ASN A 126 -15.20 -8.63 -16.26
C ASN A 126 -14.27 -7.42 -16.12
N GLN A 127 -14.00 -6.66 -17.19
CA GLN A 127 -13.10 -5.50 -17.13
C GLN A 127 -13.52 -4.50 -16.03
N GLY A 128 -14.82 -4.23 -15.92
CA GLY A 128 -15.34 -3.26 -14.95
C GLY A 128 -15.17 -3.71 -13.49
N SER A 129 -15.49 -4.97 -13.19
CA SER A 129 -15.32 -5.54 -11.85
C SER A 129 -13.84 -5.67 -11.47
N ALA A 130 -12.99 -6.09 -12.42
CA ALA A 130 -11.55 -6.16 -12.22
C ALA A 130 -10.94 -4.79 -11.93
N ALA A 131 -11.30 -3.77 -12.72
CA ALA A 131 -10.83 -2.39 -12.50
C ALA A 131 -11.27 -1.86 -11.12
N ALA A 132 -12.51 -2.14 -10.70
CA ALA A 132 -13.02 -1.74 -9.40
C ALA A 132 -12.28 -2.40 -8.23
N ALA A 133 -12.01 -3.72 -8.32
CA ALA A 133 -11.27 -4.46 -7.30
C ALA A 133 -9.81 -3.96 -7.19
N ALA A 134 -9.13 -3.78 -8.33
CA ALA A 134 -7.77 -3.23 -8.35
C ALA A 134 -7.70 -1.82 -7.77
N LEU A 135 -8.69 -0.97 -8.07
CA LEU A 135 -8.76 0.39 -7.53
C LEU A 135 -9.02 0.40 -6.03
N LEU A 136 -9.92 -0.44 -5.52
CA LEU A 136 -10.20 -0.52 -4.08
C LEU A 136 -8.95 -0.92 -3.30
N ALA A 137 -8.27 -2.00 -3.70
CA ALA A 137 -7.02 -2.43 -3.09
C ALA A 137 -5.94 -1.34 -3.18
N SER A 138 -5.84 -0.63 -4.31
CA SER A 138 -4.88 0.48 -4.47
C SER A 138 -5.19 1.67 -3.55
N ARG A 139 -6.47 1.99 -3.34
CA ARG A 139 -6.90 3.04 -2.40
C ARG A 139 -6.67 2.63 -0.96
N THR A 140 -6.92 1.37 -0.59
CA THR A 140 -6.58 0.84 0.74
C THR A 140 -5.07 0.90 0.98
N ASN A 141 -4.24 0.54 -0.01
CA ASN A 141 -2.80 0.70 0.11
C ASN A 141 -2.39 2.16 0.31
N THR A 142 -3.04 3.08 -0.41
CA THR A 142 -2.77 4.52 -0.24
C THR A 142 -3.15 5.00 1.16
N LEU A 143 -4.30 4.57 1.66
CA LEU A 143 -4.76 4.83 3.03
C LEU A 143 -3.74 4.34 4.07
N PHE A 144 -3.31 3.08 3.97
CA PHE A 144 -2.34 2.48 4.89
C PHE A 144 -0.94 3.09 4.78
N SER A 145 -0.55 3.60 3.60
CA SER A 145 0.80 4.13 3.41
C SER A 145 1.14 5.28 4.36
N ILE A 146 0.15 6.08 4.76
CA ILE A 146 0.32 7.28 5.57
C ILE A 146 0.63 6.93 7.04
N PRO A 147 -0.22 6.18 7.78
CA PRO A 147 0.10 5.73 9.12
C PRO A 147 1.32 4.80 9.17
N MET A 148 1.52 3.97 8.14
CA MET A 148 2.70 3.10 8.03
C MET A 148 4.01 3.90 8.00
N VAL A 149 4.09 4.97 7.20
CA VAL A 149 5.27 5.84 7.19
C VAL A 149 5.41 6.59 8.52
N ALA A 150 4.31 7.04 9.13
CA ALA A 150 4.34 7.73 10.41
C ALA A 150 4.91 6.84 11.53
N THR A 151 4.50 5.57 11.61
CA THR A 151 5.02 4.63 12.61
C THR A 151 6.46 4.21 12.31
N MET A 152 6.87 4.12 11.04
CA MET A 152 8.29 3.93 10.69
C MET A 152 9.17 5.10 11.16
N VAL A 153 8.71 6.34 10.97
CA VAL A 153 9.43 7.54 11.43
C VAL A 153 9.51 7.55 12.95
N SER A 154 8.40 7.27 13.61
CA SER A 154 8.32 7.22 15.07
C SER A 154 9.29 6.19 15.66
N SER A 155 9.25 4.93 15.18
CA SER A 155 10.15 3.86 15.62
C SER A 155 11.63 4.24 15.53
N ALA A 156 12.02 5.07 14.55
CA ALA A 156 13.41 5.46 14.35
C ALA A 156 13.86 6.71 15.13
N HIS A 157 12.94 7.59 15.55
CA HIS A 157 13.29 8.92 16.08
C HIS A 157 12.70 9.21 17.46
N VAL A 158 11.65 8.52 17.85
CA VAL A 158 11.08 8.54 19.19
C VAL A 158 11.63 7.28 19.85
N GLY A 159 12.53 7.40 20.84
CA GLY A 159 13.30 6.27 21.37
C GLY A 159 12.41 5.15 21.96
N GLY A 160 12.08 4.15 21.14
CA GLY A 160 11.14 3.07 21.48
C GLY A 160 9.83 3.10 20.69
N GLY A 161 9.56 4.15 19.91
CA GLY A 161 8.28 4.43 19.29
C GLY A 161 7.36 5.25 20.18
N PHE A 162 6.17 5.57 19.65
CA PHE A 162 5.07 6.12 20.43
C PHE A 162 4.44 5.05 21.33
N GLY A 163 4.40 3.80 20.85
CA GLY A 163 4.09 2.63 21.68
C GLY A 163 5.32 2.13 22.45
N GLY A 164 5.08 1.53 23.61
CA GLY A 164 6.12 0.85 24.39
C GLY A 164 6.54 -0.50 23.80
N GLY A 165 7.18 -1.33 24.61
CA GLY A 165 7.32 -2.75 24.29
C GLY A 165 5.95 -3.44 24.29
N ILE A 166 5.78 -4.50 23.50
CA ILE A 166 4.50 -5.24 23.41
C ILE A 166 4.23 -5.94 24.74
N THR A 167 3.14 -5.56 25.42
CA THR A 167 2.71 -6.19 26.68
C THR A 167 1.27 -6.72 26.60
N ALA A 168 0.85 -7.49 27.61
CA ALA A 168 -0.52 -7.97 27.71
C ALA A 168 -1.56 -6.84 27.96
N GLU A 169 -1.09 -5.64 28.28
CA GLU A 169 -1.91 -4.46 28.59
C GLU A 169 -2.05 -3.50 27.39
N SER A 170 -1.47 -3.83 26.23
CA SER A 170 -1.51 -3.02 25.00
C SER A 170 -2.87 -3.10 24.27
N TYR A 171 -3.96 -2.70 24.93
CA TYR A 171 -5.32 -2.78 24.35
C TYR A 171 -5.46 -1.95 23.09
N GLY A 172 -4.79 -0.79 23.02
CA GLY A 172 -4.74 0.08 21.84
C GLY A 172 -4.10 -0.62 20.64
N MET A 173 -3.02 -1.37 20.84
CA MET A 173 -2.39 -2.18 19.80
C MET A 173 -3.35 -3.24 19.26
N PHE A 174 -4.00 -4.04 20.13
CA PHE A 174 -4.94 -5.06 19.67
C PHE A 174 -6.17 -4.47 18.95
N GLY A 175 -6.68 -3.34 19.43
CA GLY A 175 -7.74 -2.59 18.75
C GLY A 175 -7.31 -2.11 17.37
N LEU A 176 -6.08 -1.62 17.24
CA LEU A 176 -5.51 -1.18 15.97
C LEU A 176 -5.29 -2.35 15.00
N LEU A 177 -4.80 -3.50 15.48
CA LEU A 177 -4.69 -4.72 14.66
C LEU A 177 -6.04 -5.14 14.10
N ALA A 178 -7.08 -5.16 14.94
CA ALA A 178 -8.44 -5.46 14.49
C ALA A 178 -8.94 -4.45 13.44
N LEU A 179 -8.70 -3.15 13.65
CA LEU A 179 -9.07 -2.11 12.69
C LEU A 179 -8.37 -2.29 11.34
N ILE A 180 -7.07 -2.56 11.34
CA ILE A 180 -6.29 -2.81 10.12
C ILE A 180 -6.87 -4.01 9.36
N LEU A 181 -7.15 -5.11 10.06
CA LEU A 181 -7.74 -6.31 9.45
C LEU A 181 -9.14 -6.05 8.88
N ILE A 182 -9.99 -5.27 9.57
CA ILE A 182 -11.31 -4.90 9.05
C ILE A 182 -11.19 -4.09 7.75
N ILE A 183 -10.27 -3.12 7.71
CA ILE A 183 -10.03 -2.31 6.51
C ILE A 183 -9.50 -3.19 5.37
N GLU A 184 -8.59 -4.11 5.66
CA GLU A 184 -8.04 -5.03 4.66
C GLU A 184 -9.10 -6.03 4.15
N LEU A 185 -9.97 -6.55 5.02
CA LEU A 185 -11.09 -7.40 4.61
C LEU A 185 -12.03 -6.66 3.65
N ASN A 186 -12.23 -5.35 3.82
CA ASN A 186 -12.95 -4.54 2.83
C ASN A 186 -12.22 -4.47 1.48
N ALA A 187 -10.89 -4.42 1.47
CA ALA A 187 -10.12 -4.44 0.22
C ALA A 187 -10.28 -5.76 -0.55
N ILE A 188 -10.41 -6.88 0.16
CA ILE A 188 -10.52 -8.23 -0.43
C ILE A 188 -11.95 -8.53 -0.88
N PHE A 189 -12.95 -8.27 -0.02
CA PHE A 189 -14.32 -8.72 -0.23
C PHE A 189 -15.35 -7.59 -0.39
N GLY A 190 -14.93 -6.36 -0.08
CA GLY A 190 -15.81 -5.22 0.02
C GLY A 190 -16.01 -4.46 -1.29
N LYS A 191 -16.48 -3.22 -1.13
CA LYS A 191 -16.74 -2.27 -2.21
C LYS A 191 -16.23 -0.90 -1.81
N MET A 192 -15.94 -0.07 -2.81
CA MET A 192 -15.50 1.31 -2.64
C MET A 192 -16.48 2.09 -1.75
N ASN A 193 -15.99 2.57 -0.61
CA ASN A 193 -16.75 3.41 0.31
C ASN A 193 -16.53 4.91 0.00
N PRO A 194 -17.37 5.82 0.51
CA PRO A 194 -17.23 7.25 0.27
C PRO A 194 -15.91 7.85 0.80
N LEU A 195 -15.35 7.27 1.86
CA LEU A 195 -14.10 7.74 2.47
C LEU A 195 -12.90 7.56 1.53
N LEU A 196 -12.91 6.53 0.68
CA LEU A 196 -11.80 6.21 -0.23
C LEU A 196 -12.07 6.58 -1.70
N LYS A 197 -13.30 7.01 -2.02
CA LYS A 197 -13.75 7.23 -3.40
C LYS A 197 -12.96 8.33 -4.12
N SER A 198 -12.56 9.38 -3.40
CA SER A 198 -11.85 10.54 -3.98
C SER A 198 -10.42 10.64 -3.47
N VAL A 199 -9.59 11.40 -4.18
CA VAL A 199 -8.21 11.71 -3.76
C VAL A 199 -8.19 12.42 -2.41
N GLN A 200 -9.04 13.44 -2.24
CA GLN A 200 -9.16 14.15 -0.97
C GLN A 200 -9.67 13.22 0.14
N GLY A 201 -10.63 12.35 -0.17
CA GLY A 201 -11.15 11.36 0.78
C GLY A 201 -10.03 10.48 1.32
N VAL A 202 -9.27 9.82 0.45
CA VAL A 202 -8.21 8.89 0.88
C VAL A 202 -7.10 9.59 1.66
N ILE A 203 -6.75 10.84 1.30
CA ILE A 203 -5.76 11.64 2.03
C ILE A 203 -6.27 11.98 3.43
N THR A 204 -7.49 12.54 3.52
CA THR A 204 -8.10 12.92 4.80
C THR A 204 -8.27 11.68 5.69
N SER A 205 -8.78 10.58 5.16
CA SER A 205 -8.93 9.33 5.90
C SER A 205 -7.59 8.76 6.34
N GLY A 206 -6.53 8.91 5.55
CA GLY A 206 -5.18 8.48 5.94
C GLY A 206 -4.60 9.30 7.08
N ILE A 207 -4.83 10.61 7.08
CA ILE A 207 -4.44 11.50 8.18
C ILE A 207 -5.23 11.15 9.45
N VAL A 208 -6.54 10.96 9.33
CA VAL A 208 -7.39 10.53 10.47
C VAL A 208 -6.95 9.17 11.01
N LEU A 209 -6.69 8.19 10.13
CA LEU A 209 -6.19 6.87 10.54
C LEU A 209 -4.82 6.97 11.21
N THR A 210 -3.96 7.91 10.78
CA THR A 210 -2.69 8.19 11.43
C THR A 210 -2.89 8.74 12.84
N ALA A 211 -3.78 9.72 13.01
CA ALA A 211 -4.10 10.25 14.33
C ALA A 211 -4.66 9.15 15.26
N ILE A 212 -5.57 8.31 14.76
CA ILE A 212 -6.10 7.15 15.51
C ILE A 212 -4.98 6.18 15.87
N THR A 213 -4.10 5.85 14.92
CA THR A 213 -2.96 4.95 15.14
C THR A 213 -2.07 5.48 16.27
N LEU A 214 -1.69 6.75 16.21
CA LEU A 214 -0.85 7.36 17.23
C LEU A 214 -1.57 7.44 18.59
N LEU A 215 -2.84 7.81 18.62
CA LEU A 215 -3.61 7.87 19.87
C LEU A 215 -3.73 6.50 20.53
N LEU A 216 -4.05 5.46 19.75
CA LEU A 216 -4.16 4.10 20.26
C LEU A 216 -2.83 3.59 20.79
N LEU A 217 -1.71 3.84 20.11
CA LEU A 217 -0.41 3.34 20.55
C LEU A 217 0.16 4.10 21.78
N ASN A 218 -0.27 5.35 22.03
CA ASN A 218 0.24 6.14 23.17
C ASN A 218 -0.61 6.06 24.44
N TYR A 219 -1.92 5.87 24.31
CA TYR A 219 -2.87 6.17 25.40
C TYR A 219 -3.81 5.01 25.78
N LEU A 220 -3.77 3.89 25.06
CA LEU A 220 -4.67 2.75 25.25
C LEU A 220 -3.94 1.41 25.07
#